data_AF-A0A848TKK2-F1
#
_entry.id   AF-A0A848TKK2-F1
#
_cell.length_a   1.000
_cell.length_b   1.000
_cell.length_c   1.000
_cell.angle_alpha   90.00
_cell.angle_beta   90.00
_cell.angle_gamma   90.00
#
_symmetry.space_group_name_H-M   'P 1'
#
loop_
_entity.id
_entity.type
_entity.pdbx_description
1 polymer ?
#
loop_
_entity_poly.entity_id
_entity_poly.type
_entity_poly.pdbx_seq_one_letter_code
_entity_poly.pdbx_strand_id
1 'polypeptide(L)'
;MKKLLERCHSRLVAMGMATCVVASAASAGIDFSSDSDCQAIQALKSRYLYCEFLAQAERLATAEIAGCSETYHRLKAQVFQDDFARIREWYEITVRLRGLDAFSVAAAEQQNGRLSCS
;
A
#
# COMPACT_ATOMS: atom_id res chain seq x y z
N MET A 1 -8.52 30.94 -32.78
CA MET A 1 -8.69 29.49 -32.96
C MET A 1 -10.15 29.16 -32.65
N LYS A 2 -10.97 28.91 -33.67
CA LYS A 2 -12.43 28.77 -33.60
C LYS A 2 -12.83 27.30 -33.80
N LYS A 3 -13.69 26.81 -32.89
CA LYS A 3 -14.90 25.98 -33.14
C LYS A 3 -14.72 24.45 -33.41
N LEU A 4 -15.33 23.60 -32.57
CA LEU A 4 -16.61 22.87 -32.75
C LEU A 4 -16.40 21.54 -33.50
N LEU A 5 -16.69 20.37 -32.92
CA LEU A 5 -18.01 19.73 -32.70
C LEU A 5 -18.22 18.61 -33.75
N GLU A 6 -18.83 17.50 -33.28
CA GLU A 6 -19.62 16.50 -34.02
C GLU A 6 -18.98 15.25 -34.64
N ARG A 7 -19.37 14.13 -34.03
CA ARG A 7 -20.12 13.02 -34.65
C ARG A 7 -20.19 13.04 -36.19
N CYS A 8 -19.61 12.02 -36.80
CA CYS A 8 -20.16 11.43 -38.03
C CYS A 8 -20.39 9.93 -37.80
N HIS A 9 -21.67 9.58 -37.65
CA HIS A 9 -22.18 8.27 -38.01
C HIS A 9 -21.85 7.99 -39.48
N SER A 10 -21.35 6.80 -39.79
CA SER A 10 -21.48 6.24 -41.14
C SER A 10 -22.34 4.99 -41.06
N ARG A 11 -23.38 4.97 -41.90
CA ARG A 11 -24.52 4.04 -41.87
C ARG A 11 -24.19 2.69 -42.53
N LEU A 12 -24.72 1.64 -41.91
CA LEU A 12 -25.24 0.37 -42.45
C LEU A 12 -24.51 -0.34 -43.59
N VAL A 13 -24.00 -1.56 -43.35
CA VAL A 13 -24.23 -2.76 -44.19
C VAL A 13 -24.16 -4.05 -43.34
N ALA A 14 -25.24 -4.84 -43.43
CA ALA A 14 -25.40 -6.30 -43.32
C ALA A 14 -24.86 -7.12 -42.13
N MET A 15 -25.82 -7.78 -41.46
CA MET A 15 -25.85 -9.18 -41.04
C MET A 15 -24.57 -10.01 -41.26
N GLY A 16 -23.98 -10.45 -40.15
CA GLY A 16 -23.03 -11.55 -40.11
C GLY A 16 -22.72 -11.90 -38.65
N MET A 17 -23.39 -12.93 -38.11
CA MET A 17 -22.95 -13.58 -36.88
C MET A 17 -21.60 -14.23 -37.16
N ALA A 18 -20.51 -13.54 -36.82
CA ALA A 18 -19.18 -14.11 -36.75
C ALA A 18 -18.71 -13.98 -35.31
N THR A 19 -19.05 -14.98 -34.50
CA THR A 19 -18.46 -15.24 -33.19
C THR A 19 -16.98 -15.54 -33.38
N CYS A 20 -16.15 -14.51 -33.40
CA CYS A 20 -14.72 -14.66 -33.12
C CYS A 20 -14.57 -14.70 -31.59
N VAL A 21 -14.48 -15.93 -31.09
CA VAL A 21 -14.06 -16.26 -29.72
C VAL A 21 -12.76 -15.50 -29.45
N VAL A 22 -12.82 -14.44 -28.66
CA VAL A 22 -11.62 -13.88 -28.05
C VAL A 22 -11.27 -14.84 -26.91
N ALA A 23 -10.50 -15.87 -27.23
CA ALA A 23 -9.80 -16.65 -26.22
C ALA A 23 -8.68 -15.74 -25.68
N SER A 24 -9.06 -14.78 -24.85
CA SER A 24 -8.14 -14.10 -23.95
C SER A 24 -7.66 -15.15 -22.95
N ALA A 25 -6.65 -15.92 -23.34
CA ALA A 25 -5.76 -16.55 -22.38
C ALA A 25 -4.95 -15.43 -21.72
N ALA A 26 -5.63 -14.66 -20.86
CA ALA A 26 -4.96 -13.93 -19.82
C ALA A 26 -4.33 -15.01 -18.93
N SER A 27 -3.07 -15.32 -19.20
CA SER A 27 -2.22 -15.93 -18.18
C SER A 27 -2.07 -14.88 -17.09
N ALA A 28 -3.05 -14.81 -16.21
CA ALA A 28 -2.85 -14.31 -14.87
C ALA A 28 -1.89 -15.30 -14.20
N GLY A 29 -0.60 -15.16 -14.47
CA GLY A 29 0.41 -15.57 -13.52
C GLY A 29 0.14 -14.73 -12.29
N ILE A 30 -0.57 -15.30 -11.34
CA ILE A 30 -0.89 -14.60 -10.11
C ILE A 30 0.44 -14.45 -9.37
N ASP A 31 0.93 -13.21 -9.29
CA ASP A 31 2.17 -12.79 -8.64
C ASP A 31 2.02 -12.84 -7.10
N PHE A 32 1.59 -13.98 -6.57
CA PHE A 32 1.32 -14.18 -5.13
C PHE A 32 2.53 -13.84 -4.25
N SER A 33 3.75 -13.97 -4.77
CA SER A 33 4.97 -13.62 -4.03
C SER A 33 5.11 -12.11 -3.82
N SER A 34 4.79 -11.30 -4.84
CA SER A 34 4.86 -9.83 -4.73
C SER A 34 3.80 -9.30 -3.76
N ASP A 35 2.60 -9.88 -3.78
CA ASP A 35 1.52 -9.51 -2.87
C ASP A 35 1.84 -9.89 -1.42
N SER A 36 2.40 -11.08 -1.21
CA SER A 36 2.85 -11.55 0.10
C SER A 36 3.94 -10.62 0.68
N ASP A 37 4.93 -10.24 -0.12
CA ASP A 37 6.01 -9.36 0.31
C ASP A 37 5.49 -7.94 0.61
N CYS A 38 4.58 -7.44 -0.23
CA CYS A 38 3.89 -6.17 -0.01
C CYS A 38 3.11 -6.18 1.31
N GLN A 39 2.33 -7.23 1.57
CA GLN A 39 1.58 -7.38 2.82
C GLN A 39 2.51 -7.47 4.04
N ALA A 40 3.63 -8.19 3.93
CA ALA A 40 4.62 -8.28 5.00
C ALA A 40 5.25 -6.91 5.33
N ILE A 41 5.60 -6.12 4.31
CA ILE A 41 6.12 -4.76 4.47
C ILE A 41 5.09 -3.86 5.16
N GLN A 42 3.82 -3.95 4.75
CA GLN A 42 2.77 -3.13 5.35
C GLN A 42 2.50 -3.51 6.82
N ALA A 43 2.56 -4.81 7.14
CA ALA A 43 2.48 -5.28 8.51
C ALA A 43 3.65 -4.79 9.38
N LEU A 44 4.87 -4.70 8.83
CA LEU A 44 6.02 -4.12 9.55
C LEU A 44 5.82 -2.64 9.85
N LYS A 45 5.34 -1.85 8.88
CA LYS A 45 5.05 -0.42 9.06
C LYS A 45 3.97 -0.19 10.12
N SER A 46 2.86 -0.92 10.04
CA SER A 46 1.76 -0.77 11.01
C SER A 46 2.20 -1.19 12.42
N ARG A 47 2.97 -2.27 12.56
CA ARG A 47 3.52 -2.69 13.86
C ARG A 47 4.47 -1.66 14.44
N TYR A 48 5.33 -1.06 13.63
CA TYR A 48 6.22 0.02 14.08
C TYR A 48 5.41 1.22 14.58
N LEU A 49 4.40 1.66 13.82
CA LEU A 49 3.55 2.79 14.23
C LEU A 49 2.80 2.50 15.54
N TYR A 50 2.38 1.27 15.76
CA TYR A 50 1.81 0.84 17.04
C TYR A 50 2.82 0.94 18.20
N CYS A 51 4.05 0.50 17.98
CA CYS A 51 5.12 0.64 18.98
C CYS A 51 5.42 2.11 19.30
N GLU A 52 5.48 2.98 18.28
CA GLU A 52 5.67 4.43 18.46
C GLU A 52 4.52 5.04 19.26
N PHE A 53 3.28 4.65 19.00
CA PHE A 53 2.12 5.09 19.76
C PHE A 53 2.24 4.70 21.24
N LEU A 54 2.56 3.44 21.54
CA LEU A 54 2.73 2.97 22.92
C LEU A 54 3.87 3.69 23.63
N ALA A 55 5.00 3.89 22.95
CA ALA A 55 6.16 4.58 23.50
C ALA A 55 5.83 6.04 23.84
N GLN A 56 5.19 6.78 22.92
CA GLN A 56 4.77 8.17 23.15
C GLN A 56 3.72 8.31 24.24
N ALA A 57 2.87 7.31 24.41
CA ALA A 57 1.87 7.29 25.48
C ALA A 57 2.44 6.82 26.82
N GLU A 58 3.74 6.50 26.91
CA GLU A 58 4.38 5.90 28.10
C GLU A 58 3.71 4.58 28.54
N ARG A 59 3.14 3.84 27.58
CA ARG A 59 2.39 2.61 27.77
C ARG A 59 3.08 1.37 27.24
N LEU A 60 4.31 1.50 26.77
CA LEU A 60 5.09 0.37 26.27
C LEU A 60 5.52 -0.51 27.44
N ALA A 61 4.92 -1.70 27.57
CA ALA A 61 5.27 -2.63 28.64
C ALA A 61 6.65 -3.25 28.41
N THR A 62 7.37 -3.60 29.48
CA THR A 62 8.70 -4.23 29.39
C THR A 62 8.71 -5.48 28.50
N ALA A 63 7.64 -6.27 28.54
CA ALA A 63 7.49 -7.46 27.72
C ALA A 63 7.39 -7.15 26.20
N GLU A 64 6.97 -5.94 25.83
CA GLU A 64 6.78 -5.52 24.44
C GLU A 64 8.04 -4.86 23.85
N ILE A 65 8.94 -4.35 24.70
CA ILE A 65 10.16 -3.64 24.29
C ILE A 65 10.96 -4.47 23.28
N ALA A 66 11.24 -5.74 23.60
CA ALA A 66 12.04 -6.60 22.72
C ALA A 66 11.39 -6.77 21.33
N GLY A 67 10.07 -6.99 21.28
CA GLY A 67 9.34 -7.12 20.03
C GLY A 67 9.29 -5.82 19.22
N CYS A 68 9.18 -4.67 19.89
CA CYS A 68 9.24 -3.37 19.23
C CYS A 68 10.65 -3.04 18.71
N SER A 69 11.71 -3.40 19.44
CA SER A 69 13.08 -3.29 18.96
C SER A 69 13.32 -4.16 17.73
N GLU A 70 12.88 -5.41 17.74
CA GLU A 70 12.98 -6.29 16.57
C GLU A 70 12.23 -5.73 15.36
N THR A 71 11.00 -5.25 15.58
CA THR A 71 10.18 -4.61 14.52
C THR A 71 10.93 -3.44 13.90
N TYR A 72 11.50 -2.56 14.73
CA TYR A 72 12.30 -1.44 14.26
C TYR A 72 13.50 -1.88 13.42
N HIS A 73 14.27 -2.88 13.88
CA HIS A 73 15.41 -3.41 13.14
C HIS A 73 15.00 -4.00 11.78
N ARG A 74 13.92 -4.79 11.76
CA ARG A 74 13.40 -5.41 10.53
C ARG A 74 12.90 -4.35 9.56
N LEU A 75 12.13 -3.37 10.03
CA LEU A 75 11.63 -2.28 9.20
C LEU A 75 12.80 -1.50 8.58
N LYS A 76 13.80 -1.15 9.39
CA LYS A 76 14.98 -0.42 8.95
C LYS A 76 15.74 -1.15 7.85
N ALA A 77 16.03 -2.44 8.06
CA ALA A 77 16.76 -3.25 7.09
C ALA A 77 15.96 -3.50 5.80
N GLN A 78 14.68 -3.86 5.92
CA GLN A 78 13.88 -4.33 4.78
C GLN A 78 13.25 -3.20 3.96
N VAL A 79 12.91 -2.07 4.59
CA VAL A 79 12.15 -0.99 3.94
C VAL A 79 13.03 0.24 3.69
N PHE A 80 13.92 0.55 4.62
CA PHE A 80 14.65 1.81 4.63
C PHE A 80 16.16 1.66 4.38
N GLN A 81 16.62 0.47 3.95
CA GLN A 81 18.02 0.22 3.58
C GLN A 81 19.00 0.62 4.69
N ASP A 82 18.65 0.25 5.93
CA ASP A 82 19.40 0.56 7.14
C ASP A 82 19.48 2.04 7.54
N ASP A 83 18.81 2.94 6.81
CA ASP A 83 18.82 4.39 7.03
C ASP A 83 17.77 4.85 8.06
N PHE A 84 18.24 5.30 9.22
CA PHE A 84 17.39 5.83 10.27
C PHE A 84 16.74 7.18 9.93
N ALA A 85 17.41 8.05 9.18
CA ALA A 85 16.88 9.35 8.83
C ALA A 85 15.61 9.20 7.97
N ARG A 86 15.60 8.19 7.09
CA ARG A 86 14.43 7.89 6.25
C ARG A 86 13.24 7.34 7.04
N ILE A 87 13.47 6.55 8.09
CA ILE A 87 12.39 6.14 9.00
C ILE A 87 11.77 7.37 9.65
N ARG A 88 12.62 8.26 10.17
CA ARG A 88 12.15 9.47 10.84
C ARG A 88 11.36 10.36 9.88
N GLU A 89 11.91 10.65 8.71
CA GLU A 89 11.22 11.45 7.69
C GLU A 89 9.86 10.85 7.32
N TRP A 90 9.80 9.54 7.06
CA TRP A 90 8.55 8.85 6.78
C TRP A 90 7.55 8.98 7.94
N TYR A 91 8.00 8.79 9.19
CA TYR A 91 7.14 8.94 10.36
C TYR A 91 6.59 10.37 10.50
N GLU A 92 7.43 11.38 10.32
CA GLU A 92 7.02 12.79 10.38
C GLU A 92 5.93 13.10 9.33
N ILE A 93 6.13 12.67 8.08
CA ILE A 93 5.18 12.90 6.97
C ILE A 93 3.87 12.14 7.18
N THR A 94 3.95 10.92 7.70
CA THR A 94 2.81 10.00 7.78
C THR A 94 1.97 10.27 9.03
N VAL A 95 2.59 10.68 10.13
CA VAL A 95 1.93 10.88 11.44
C VAL A 95 1.95 12.35 11.83
N ARG A 96 3.14 12.90 12.14
CA ARG A 96 3.24 14.19 12.85
C ARG A 96 2.71 15.36 12.04
N LEU A 97 3.09 15.49 10.77
CA LEU A 97 2.67 16.59 9.90
C LEU A 97 1.17 16.53 9.55
N ARG A 98 0.55 15.35 9.66
CA ARG A 98 -0.90 15.18 9.47
C ARG A 98 -1.70 15.45 10.73
N GLY A 99 -1.04 15.69 11.88
CA GLY A 99 -1.71 15.83 13.17
C GLY A 99 -2.46 14.58 13.61
N LEU A 100 -2.07 13.42 13.09
CA LEU A 100 -2.68 12.13 13.42
C LEU A 100 -1.88 11.46 14.55
N ASP A 101 -2.53 10.60 15.32
CA ASP A 101 -1.82 9.67 16.20
C ASP A 101 -1.33 8.45 15.40
N ALA A 102 -0.20 7.88 15.82
CA ALA A 102 0.41 6.76 15.10
C ALA A 102 -0.48 5.51 15.07
N PHE A 103 -1.40 5.33 16.02
CA PHE A 103 -2.33 4.21 16.04
C PHE A 103 -3.38 4.31 14.92
N SER A 104 -4.00 5.49 14.74
CA SER A 104 -4.94 5.75 13.64
C SER A 104 -4.29 5.54 12.27
N VAL A 105 -3.02 5.95 12.13
CA VAL A 105 -2.24 5.74 10.90
C VAL A 105 -1.90 4.26 10.71
N ALA A 106 -1.55 3.53 11.77
CA ALA A 106 -1.30 2.08 11.69
C ALA A 106 -2.54 1.33 11.17
N ALA A 107 -3.73 1.69 11.66
CA ALA A 107 -4.99 1.10 11.22
C ALA A 107 -5.28 1.41 9.74
N ALA A 108 -4.96 2.63 9.29
CA ALA A 108 -5.11 3.04 7.89
C ALA A 108 -4.10 2.33 6.97
N GLU A 109 -2.83 2.20 7.37
CA GLU A 109 -1.80 1.47 6.61
C GLU A 109 -2.15 -0.01 6.46
N GLN A 110 -2.73 -0.64 7.49
CA GLN A 110 -3.17 -2.02 7.39
C GLN A 110 -4.33 -2.19 6.39
N GLN A 111 -5.27 -1.24 6.35
CA GLN A 111 -6.35 -1.24 5.37
C GLN A 111 -5.85 -0.93 3.95
N ASN A 112 -4.94 0.05 3.83
CA ASN A 112 -4.35 0.41 2.55
C ASN A 112 -3.47 -0.72 2.00
N GLY A 113 -2.71 -1.41 2.85
CA GLY A 113 -1.97 -2.61 2.45
C GLY A 113 -2.88 -3.73 1.98
N ARG A 114 -4.03 -3.93 2.63
CA ARG A 114 -5.05 -4.87 2.14
C ARG A 114 -5.60 -4.48 0.77
N LEU A 115 -5.80 -3.20 0.50
CA LEU A 115 -6.34 -2.72 -0.79
C LEU A 115 -5.28 -2.64 -1.90
N SER A 116 -4.02 -2.36 -1.53
CA SER A 116 -2.92 -2.08 -2.47
C SER A 116 -2.08 -3.31 -2.81
N CYS A 117 -2.16 -4.38 -2.01
CA CYS A 117 -1.40 -5.62 -2.19
C CYS A 117 -2.32 -6.83 -2.48
N SER A 118 -3.46 -6.59 -3.17
CA SER A 118 -4.46 -7.59 -3.56
C SER A 118 -4.76 -7.55 -5.05
#